data_AF-A0A1S1N4Y9-F1
#
_entry.id   AF-A0A1S1N4Y9-F1
#
_cell.length_a   1.000
_cell.length_b   1.000
_cell.length_c   1.000
_cell.angle_alpha   90.00
_cell.angle_beta   90.00
_cell.angle_gamma   90.00
#
_symmetry.space_group_name_H-M   'P 1'
#
loop_
_entity.id
_entity.type
_entity.pdbx_description
1 polymer ?
#
loop_
_entity_poly.entity_id
_entity_poly.type
_entity_poly.pdbx_seq_one_letter_code
_entity_poly.pdbx_strand_id
1 'polypeptide(L)'
;MKSLIYIVSMTILLTTISTFAVDTNHKNVTLLETPYSVCWYQGVQYSEGALIKQLEHTFVCTHKYANQPQSQLVWLKADKEGQPIRLDPVKRIRVK
;
A
#
# COMPACT_ATOMS: atom_id res chain seq x y z
N MET A 1 -46.33 21.75 -37.56
CA MET A 1 -45.37 22.28 -36.56
C MET A 1 -45.28 21.40 -35.30
N LYS A 2 -46.38 21.02 -34.65
CA LYS A 2 -46.36 20.18 -33.44
C LYS A 2 -45.65 18.81 -33.64
N SER A 3 -45.86 18.15 -34.78
CA SER A 3 -45.20 16.87 -35.10
C SER A 3 -43.67 16.95 -35.17
N LEU A 4 -43.12 18.06 -35.68
CA LEU A 4 -41.66 18.26 -35.78
C LEU A 4 -41.01 18.42 -34.40
N ILE A 5 -41.72 19.02 -33.44
CA ILE A 5 -41.26 19.21 -32.06
C ILE A 5 -41.20 17.87 -31.32
N TYR A 6 -42.16 16.96 -31.54
CA TYR A 6 -42.16 15.63 -30.93
C TYR A 6 -41.03 14.75 -31.48
N ILE A 7 -40.72 14.85 -32.78
CA ILE A 7 -39.63 14.10 -33.41
C ILE A 7 -38.28 14.55 -32.84
N VAL A 8 -38.06 15.86 -32.72
CA VAL A 8 -36.81 16.42 -32.14
C VAL A 8 -36.66 16.06 -30.66
N SER A 9 -37.76 16.09 -29.89
CA SER A 9 -37.75 15.70 -28.47
C SER A 9 -37.42 14.21 -28.27
N MET A 10 -37.91 13.33 -29.14
CA MET A 10 -37.59 11.90 -29.08
C MET A 10 -36.13 11.63 -29.45
N THR A 11 -35.58 12.31 -30.46
CA THR A 11 -34.18 12.11 -30.85
C THR A 11 -33.18 12.55 -29.77
N ILE A 12 -33.51 13.57 -28.98
CA ILE A 12 -32.66 14.04 -27.87
C ILE A 12 -32.67 13.07 -26.68
N LEU A 13 -33.75 12.31 -26.48
CA LEU A 13 -33.87 11.35 -25.39
C LEU A 13 -33.14 10.03 -25.68
N LEU A 14 -33.00 9.64 -26.96
CA LEU A 14 -32.30 8.41 -27.35
C LEU A 14 -30.76 8.54 -27.32
N THR A 15 -30.20 9.75 -27.35
CA THR A 15 -28.74 9.94 -27.39
C THR A 15 -28.07 9.96 -26.00
N THR A 16 -28.83 10.00 -24.91
CA THR A 16 -28.28 10.10 -23.54
C THR A 16 -28.07 8.76 -22.85
N ILE A 17 -28.50 7.65 -23.45
CA ILE A 17 -28.49 6.31 -22.82
C ILE A 17 -27.20 5.52 -23.11
N SER A 18 -26.34 5.99 -24.02
CA SER A 18 -25.16 5.25 -24.50
C SER A 18 -23.86 5.53 -23.72
N THR A 19 -23.91 6.18 -22.56
CA THR A 19 -22.70 6.57 -21.80
C THR A 19 -22.42 5.75 -20.53
N PHE A 20 -23.01 4.55 -20.39
CA PHE A 20 -22.53 3.61 -19.38
C PHE A 20 -21.29 2.88 -19.93
N ALA A 21 -20.11 3.35 -19.55
CA ALA A 21 -18.85 2.67 -19.82
C ALA A 21 -18.83 1.33 -19.07
N VAL A 22 -18.95 0.22 -19.79
CA VAL A 22 -18.68 -1.13 -19.26
C VAL A 22 -17.17 -1.36 -19.34
N ASP A 23 -16.52 -1.50 -18.19
CA ASP A 23 -15.11 -1.87 -18.11
C ASP A 23 -14.93 -3.35 -18.49
N THR A 24 -14.47 -3.58 -19.72
CA THR A 24 -14.17 -4.91 -20.27
C THR A 24 -12.72 -5.33 -20.05
N ASN A 25 -11.90 -4.52 -19.36
CA ASN A 25 -10.46 -4.75 -19.22
C ASN A 25 -10.04 -5.48 -17.94
N HIS A 26 -10.98 -6.07 -17.20
CA HIS A 26 -10.63 -6.96 -16.09
C HIS A 26 -10.16 -8.34 -16.61
N LYS A 27 -9.13 -8.36 -17.45
CA LYS A 27 -8.35 -9.58 -17.71
C LYS A 27 -7.60 -9.93 -16.43
N ASN A 28 -8.13 -10.89 -15.68
CA ASN A 28 -7.44 -11.75 -14.71
C ASN A 28 -6.05 -11.24 -14.29
N VAL A 29 -6.01 -10.20 -13.46
CA VAL A 29 -4.77 -9.75 -12.84
C VAL A 29 -4.47 -10.71 -11.68
N THR A 30 -4.11 -11.96 -12.00
CA THR A 30 -3.36 -12.81 -11.07
C THR A 30 -1.93 -12.26 -11.03
N LEU A 31 -1.77 -11.14 -10.33
CA LEU A 31 -0.48 -10.63 -9.93
C LEU A 31 0.08 -11.59 -8.86
N LEU A 32 0.73 -12.67 -9.30
CA LEU A 32 1.71 -13.38 -8.47
C LEU A 32 3.02 -12.57 -8.44
N GLU A 33 2.94 -11.29 -8.09
CA GLU A 33 4.12 -10.62 -7.55
C GLU A 33 4.33 -11.27 -6.18
N THR A 34 5.41 -12.04 -6.04
CA THR A 34 5.91 -12.40 -4.71
C THR A 34 5.97 -11.11 -3.91
N PRO A 35 5.26 -10.98 -2.78
CA PRO A 35 5.22 -9.73 -2.05
C PRO A 35 6.65 -9.39 -1.65
N TYR A 36 7.22 -8.36 -2.29
CA TYR A 36 8.54 -7.88 -1.93
C TYR A 36 8.51 -7.53 -0.45
N SER A 37 9.44 -8.09 0.32
CA SER A 37 9.60 -7.69 1.72
C SER A 37 10.12 -6.26 1.71
N VAL A 38 9.25 -5.32 2.03
CA VAL A 38 9.53 -3.87 2.04
C VAL A 38 8.92 -3.24 3.28
N CYS A 39 9.48 -2.12 3.72
CA CYS A 39 8.81 -1.25 4.66
C CYS A 39 8.02 -0.18 3.92
N TRP A 40 6.80 0.10 4.37
CA TRP A 40 5.97 1.16 3.81
C TRP A 40 6.01 2.40 4.70
N TYR A 41 6.17 3.57 4.09
CA TYR A 41 6.03 4.86 4.78
C TYR A 41 5.49 5.90 3.80
N GLN A 42 4.43 6.62 4.19
CA GLN A 42 3.76 7.64 3.35
C GLN A 42 3.40 7.16 1.93
N GLY A 43 3.03 5.88 1.78
CA GLY A 43 2.67 5.29 0.48
C GLY A 43 3.85 4.93 -0.42
N VAL A 44 5.09 5.06 0.07
CA VAL A 44 6.32 4.68 -0.65
C VAL A 44 6.92 3.41 -0.04
N GLN A 45 7.51 2.57 -0.89
CA GLN A 45 8.21 1.35 -0.50
C GLN A 45 9.70 1.64 -0.24
N TYR A 46 10.23 1.03 0.81
CA TYR A 46 11.61 1.14 1.23
C TYR A 46 12.23 -0.25 1.40
N SER A 47 13.46 -0.42 0.89
CA SER A 47 14.26 -1.63 1.06
C SER A 47 14.85 -1.73 2.47
N GLU A 48 15.39 -2.90 2.80
CA GLU A 48 16.21 -3.08 4.00
C GLU A 48 17.34 -2.03 4.08
N GLY A 49 17.60 -1.55 5.29
CA GLY A 49 18.63 -0.53 5.58
C GLY A 49 18.16 0.92 5.39
N ALA A 50 16.99 1.15 4.78
CA ALA A 50 16.44 2.49 4.65
C ALA A 50 16.20 3.13 6.02
N LEU A 51 16.44 4.45 6.12
CA LEU A 51 16.23 5.23 7.33
C LEU A 51 15.14 6.27 7.11
N ILE A 52 14.23 6.40 8.08
CA ILE A 52 13.23 7.46 8.14
C ILE A 52 13.33 8.19 9.47
N LYS A 53 12.91 9.46 9.48
CA LYS A 53 12.70 10.23 10.70
C LYS A 53 11.21 10.43 10.91
N GLN A 54 10.73 10.09 12.09
CA GLN A 54 9.36 10.34 12.52
C GLN A 54 9.40 10.94 13.92
N LEU A 55 8.87 12.16 14.07
CA LEU A 55 9.02 12.97 15.28
C LEU A 55 10.52 13.12 15.61
N GLU A 56 10.90 12.91 16.87
CA GLU A 56 12.28 13.02 17.38
C GLU A 56 13.06 11.69 17.30
N HIS A 57 12.61 10.73 16.49
CA HIS A 57 13.20 9.40 16.41
C HIS A 57 13.52 8.99 14.98
N THR A 58 14.66 8.31 14.83
CA THR A 58 15.06 7.64 13.58
C THR A 58 14.58 6.20 13.63
N PHE A 59 14.13 5.68 12.49
CA PHE A 59 13.76 4.29 12.31
C PHE A 59 14.49 3.71 11.12
N VAL A 60 14.82 2.42 11.20
CA VAL A 60 15.47 1.64 10.13
C VAL A 60 14.54 0.53 9.67
N CYS A 61 14.47 0.32 8.36
CA CYS A 61 13.78 -0.82 7.76
C CYS A 61 14.66 -2.06 7.89
N THR A 62 14.25 -3.05 8.67
CA THR A 62 15.04 -4.27 8.89
C THR A 62 14.15 -5.44 9.27
N HIS A 63 14.72 -6.65 9.25
CA HIS A 63 14.03 -7.86 9.70
C HIS A 63 13.52 -7.74 11.14
N LYS A 64 12.26 -8.15 11.33
CA LYS A 64 11.58 -8.13 12.63
C LYS A 64 12.37 -8.84 13.73
N TYR A 65 13.01 -9.96 13.41
CA TYR A 65 13.84 -10.70 14.34
C TYR A 65 15.27 -10.81 13.81
N ALA A 66 16.26 -10.51 14.65
CA ALA A 66 17.67 -10.58 14.28
C ALA A 66 18.12 -11.98 13.85
N ASN A 67 17.50 -13.03 14.42
CA ASN A 67 17.84 -14.42 14.15
C ASN A 67 16.96 -15.05 13.04
N GLN A 68 16.08 -14.29 12.39
CA GLN A 68 15.21 -14.79 11.32
C GLN A 68 15.34 -13.89 10.08
N PRO A 69 16.33 -14.13 9.20
CA PRO A 69 16.51 -13.35 7.98
C PRO A 69 15.37 -13.52 6.98
N GLN A 70 14.56 -14.58 7.10
CA GLN A 70 13.33 -14.72 6.32
C GLN A 70 12.12 -13.96 6.92
N SER A 71 12.29 -13.27 8.05
CA SER A 71 11.17 -12.54 8.66
C SER A 71 10.82 -11.29 7.86
N GLN A 72 9.57 -10.83 7.96
CA GLN A 72 9.13 -9.59 7.32
C GLN A 72 10.00 -8.39 7.72
N LEU A 73 10.20 -7.45 6.79
CA LEU A 73 10.78 -6.15 7.10
C LEU A 73 9.79 -5.27 7.86
N VAL A 74 10.27 -4.57 8.89
CA VAL A 74 9.50 -3.63 9.71
C VAL A 74 10.35 -2.41 10.06
N TRP A 75 9.69 -1.32 10.42
CA TRP A 75 10.36 -0.16 11.01
C TRP A 75 10.73 -0.45 12.47
N LEU A 76 12.03 -0.52 12.77
CA LEU A 76 12.55 -0.56 14.13
C LEU A 76 13.20 0.78 14.47
N LYS A 77 13.08 1.22 15.74
CA LYS A 77 13.80 2.41 16.19
C LYS A 77 15.29 2.20 16.00
N ALA A 78 15.96 3.19 15.42
CA ALA A 78 17.40 3.19 15.22
C ALA A 78 18.11 3.99 16.31
N ASP A 79 19.35 3.60 16.62
CA ASP A 79 20.27 4.40 17.41
C ASP A 79 20.88 5.54 16.58
N LYS A 80 21.89 6.21 17.12
CA LYS A 80 22.52 7.37 16.48
C LYS A 80 23.32 6.97 15.25
N GLU A 81 23.75 5.71 15.19
CA GLU A 81 24.52 5.09 14.13
C GLU A 81 23.62 4.48 13.04
N GLY A 82 22.29 4.57 13.19
CA GLY A 82 21.32 4.03 12.25
C GLY A 82 21.08 2.52 12.43
N GLN A 83 21.59 1.91 13.49
CA GLN A 83 21.42 0.49 13.77
C GLN A 83 20.11 0.23 14.53
N PRO A 84 19.43 -0.90 14.25
CA PRO A 84 18.17 -1.23 14.90
C PRO A 84 18.34 -1.56 16.39
N ILE A 85 17.63 -0.82 17.24
CA ILE A 85 17.54 -1.09 18.68
C ILE A 85 16.55 -2.24 18.91
N ARG A 86 17.06 -3.41 19.30
CA ARG A 86 16.25 -4.60 19.59
C ARG A 86 16.19 -4.88 21.09
N LEU A 87 14.99 -5.17 21.58
CA LEU A 87 14.81 -5.66 22.94
C LEU A 87 15.16 -7.14 22.99
N ASP A 88 16.19 -7.50 23.76
CA ASP A 88 16.57 -8.88 23.99
C ASP A 88 15.46 -9.62 24.79
N PRO A 89 14.84 -10.68 24.23
CA PRO A 89 13.81 -11.43 24.93
C PRO A 89 14.30 -12.14 26.19
N VAL A 90 15.61 -12.35 26.36
CA VAL A 90 16.22 -12.98 27.56
C VAL A 90 16.00 -12.13 28.82
N LYS A 91 15.82 -10.81 28.67
CA LYS A 91 15.63 -9.86 29.79
C LYS A 91 14.16 -9.59 30.15
N ARG A 92 13.22 -10.45 29.74
CA ARG A 92 11.81 -10.30 30.14
C ARG A 92 11.50 -11.13 31.38
N ILE A 93 11.12 -10.46 32.47
CA ILE A 93 10.49 -11.08 33.64
C ILE A 93 9.20 -11.74 33.15
N ARG A 94 9.12 -13.07 33.20
CA ARG A 94 7.85 -13.78 33.03
C ARG A 94 7.09 -13.68 34.36
N VAL A 95 6.02 -12.90 34.39
CA VAL A 95 5.04 -12.98 35.47
C VAL A 95 4.22 -14.24 35.22
N LYS A 96 4.26 -15.19 36.16
CA LYS A 96 3.38 -16.37 36.18
C LYS A 96 2.03 -15.99 36.77
#